data_AF-A0A924G6D0-F1
#
_entry.id   AF-A0A924G6D0-F1
#
_cell.length_a   1.000
_cell.length_b   1.000
_cell.length_c   1.000
_cell.angle_alpha   90.00
_cell.angle_beta   90.00
_cell.angle_gamma   90.00
#
_symmetry.space_group_name_H-M   'P 1'
#
loop_
_entity.id
_entity.type
_entity.pdbx_description
1 polymer ?
#
loop_
_entity_poly.entity_id
_entity_poly.type
_entity_poly.pdbx_seq_one_letter_code
_entity_poly.pdbx_strand_id
1 'polypeptide(L)' 'EGEHSKVAIRNLRRDAIEQIKKLQKDGLSEDESKDAETSVQDVTDKFIILVEKHLAAKEKEMMSV' A
#
# COMPACT_ATOMS: atom_id res chain seq x y z
N GLU A 1 3.48 3.32 16.67
CA GLU A 1 4.19 3.60 15.39
C GLU A 1 3.56 2.86 14.20
N GLY A 2 3.28 1.55 14.33
CA GLY A 2 2.67 0.74 13.25
C GLY A 2 1.37 1.26 12.63
N GLU A 3 0.46 1.79 13.45
CA GLU A 3 -0.82 2.31 12.95
C GLU A 3 -0.63 3.53 12.03
N HIS A 4 0.30 4.43 12.38
CA HIS A 4 0.63 5.57 11.52
C HIS A 4 1.19 5.13 10.17
N SER A 5 2.03 4.10 10.15
CA SER A 5 2.56 3.52 8.91
C SER A 5 1.44 2.92 8.06
N LYS A 6 0.50 2.17 8.67
CA LYS A 6 -0.65 1.60 7.96
C LYS A 6 -1.57 2.68 7.40
N VAL A 7 -1.83 3.75 8.16
CA VAL A 7 -2.63 4.90 7.69
C VAL A 7 -1.95 5.61 6.51
N ALA A 8 -0.64 5.85 6.58
CA ALA A 8 0.12 6.46 5.50
C ALA A 8 0.07 5.62 4.20
N ILE A 9 0.25 4.30 4.31
CA ILE A 9 0.15 3.37 3.18
C ILE A 9 -1.24 3.43 2.53
N ARG A 10 -2.31 3.45 3.32
CA ARG A 10 -3.69 3.55 2.80
C ARG A 10 -3.95 4.88 2.08
N ASN A 11 -3.40 5.98 2.58
CA ASN A 11 -3.51 7.29 1.94
C ASN A 11 -2.77 7.29 0.59
N LEU A 12 -1.53 6.80 0.55
CA LEU A 12 -0.76 6.69 -0.70
C LEU A 12 -1.48 5.81 -1.74
N ARG A 13 -2.08 4.69 -1.32
CA ARG A 13 -2.90 3.85 -2.21
C ARG A 13 -4.05 4.66 -2.79
N ARG A 14 -4.78 5.41 -1.96
CA ARG A 14 -5.90 6.25 -2.43
C ARG A 14 -5.43 7.26 -3.47
N ASP A 15 -4.33 7.97 -3.20
CA ASP A 15 -3.78 8.99 -4.11
C ASP A 15 -3.33 8.37 -5.44
N ALA A 16 -2.74 7.17 -5.40
CA ALA A 16 -2.36 6.42 -6.60
C ALA A 16 -3.58 6.01 -7.44
N ILE A 17 -4.64 5.50 -6.81
CA ILE A 17 -5.89 5.16 -7.49
C ILE A 17 -6.57 6.41 -8.08
N GLU A 18 -6.56 7.53 -7.37
CA GLU A 18 -7.08 8.80 -7.90
C GLU A 18 -6.28 9.28 -9.13
N GLN A 19 -4.97 9.06 -9.16
CA GLN A 19 -4.14 9.34 -10.35
C GLN A 19 -4.45 8.40 -11.51
N ILE A 20 -4.59 7.11 -11.27
CA ILE A 20 -4.96 6.14 -12.32
C ILE A 20 -6.30 6.52 -12.96
N LYS A 21 -7.29 6.90 -12.15
CA LYS A 21 -8.60 7.39 -12.65
C LYS A 21 -8.50 8.68 -13.46
N LYS A 22 -7.54 9.56 -13.17
CA LYS A 22 -7.29 10.74 -14.00
C LYS A 22 -6.68 10.32 -15.34
N LEU A 23 -5.67 9.47 -15.33
CA LEU A 23 -5.05 8.93 -16.54
C LEU A 23 -6.05 8.19 -17.43
N GLN A 24 -6.99 7.43 -16.84
CA GLN A 24 -8.08 6.78 -17.56
C GLN A 24 -8.99 7.78 -18.29
N LYS A 25 -9.24 8.96 -17.71
CA LYS A 25 -9.99 10.04 -18.38
C LYS A 25 -9.16 10.72 -19.47
N ASP A 26 -7.85 10.77 -19.30
CA ASP A 26 -6.91 11.38 -20.24
C ASP A 26 -6.54 10.45 -21.41
N GLY A 27 -7.06 9.21 -21.42
CA GLY A 27 -6.95 8.26 -22.54
C GLY A 27 -6.20 6.97 -22.27
N LEU A 28 -5.83 6.67 -21.01
CA LEU A 28 -5.29 5.36 -20.64
C LEU A 28 -6.33 4.27 -20.89
N SER A 29 -5.90 3.14 -21.45
CA SER A 29 -6.80 2.02 -21.72
C SER A 29 -7.37 1.39 -20.44
N GLU A 30 -8.54 0.75 -20.54
CA GLU A 30 -9.16 0.07 -19.39
C GLU A 30 -8.29 -1.09 -18.88
N ASP A 31 -7.63 -1.82 -19.79
CA ASP A 31 -6.75 -2.93 -19.44
C ASP A 31 -5.51 -2.42 -18.70
N GLU A 32 -4.83 -1.39 -19.21
CA GLU A 32 -3.68 -0.78 -18.51
C GLU A 32 -4.08 -0.16 -17.16
N SER A 33 -5.27 0.44 -17.08
CA SER A 33 -5.80 0.97 -15.82
C SER A 33 -6.00 -0.14 -14.80
N LYS A 34 -6.57 -1.28 -15.19
CA LYS A 34 -6.75 -2.43 -14.29
C LYS A 34 -5.42 -3.01 -13.84
N ASP A 35 -4.48 -3.19 -14.76
CA ASP A 35 -3.14 -3.69 -14.43
C ASP A 35 -2.41 -2.76 -13.45
N ALA A 36 -2.53 -1.44 -13.65
CA ALA A 36 -1.98 -0.44 -12.74
C ALA A 36 -2.63 -0.50 -11.35
N GLU A 37 -3.96 -0.64 -11.27
CA GLU A 37 -4.67 -0.79 -9.99
C GLU A 37 -4.23 -2.06 -9.25
N THR A 38 -4.09 -3.19 -9.96
CA THR A 38 -3.58 -4.45 -9.40
C THR A 38 -2.15 -4.27 -8.88
N SER A 39 -1.26 -3.67 -9.67
CA SER A 39 0.12 -3.43 -9.23
C SER A 39 0.18 -2.53 -7.98
N VAL A 40 -0.67 -1.51 -7.89
CA VAL A 40 -0.75 -0.63 -6.71
C VAL A 40 -1.23 -1.42 -5.49
N GLN A 41 -2.20 -2.32 -5.66
CA GLN A 41 -2.71 -3.16 -4.60
C GLN A 41 -1.65 -4.14 -4.09
N ASP A 42 -0.93 -4.83 -4.99
CA ASP A 42 0.13 -5.77 -4.64
C ASP A 42 1.26 -5.10 -3.84
N VAL A 43 1.69 -3.92 -4.29
CA VAL A 43 2.71 -3.12 -3.58
C VAL A 43 2.21 -2.69 -2.20
N THR A 44 0.95 -2.25 -2.11
CA THR A 44 0.33 -1.86 -0.84
C THR A 44 0.32 -3.00 0.15
N ASP A 45 -0.14 -4.18 -0.27
CA ASP A 45 -0.24 -5.37 0.59
C ASP A 45 1.13 -5.84 1.05
N LYS A 46 2.13 -5.83 0.16
CA LYS A 46 3.52 -6.13 0.50
C LYS A 46 4.05 -5.24 1.62
N PHE A 47 3.80 -3.93 1.55
CA PHE A 47 4.27 -3.00 2.58
C PHE A 47 3.50 -3.12 3.89
N ILE A 48 2.21 -3.44 3.86
CA ILE A 48 1.44 -3.73 5.07
C ILE A 48 2.04 -4.94 5.81
N ILE A 49 2.32 -6.03 5.07
CA ILE A 49 2.93 -7.24 5.64
C ILE A 49 4.32 -6.94 6.24
N LEU A 50 5.12 -6.12 5.55
CA LEU A 50 6.43 -5.69 6.07
C LEU A 50 6.30 -4.93 7.39
N VAL A 51 5.38 -3.96 7.46
CA VAL A 51 5.11 -3.20 8.69
C VAL A 51 4.70 -4.14 9.82
N GLU A 52 3.80 -5.08 9.56
CA GLU A 52 3.36 -6.07 10.57
C GLU A 52 4.50 -6.96 11.04
N LYS A 53 5.34 -7.44 10.13
CA LYS A 53 6.53 -8.24 10.48
C LYS A 53 7.50 -7.47 11.36
N HIS A 54 7.76 -6.20 11.05
CA HIS A 54 8.65 -5.36 11.85
C HIS A 54 8.08 -5.08 13.24
N LEU A 55 6.77 -4.86 13.36
CA LEU A 55 6.11 -4.68 14.65
C LEU A 55 6.19 -5.95 15.49
N ALA A 56 5.86 -7.10 14.91
CA ALA A 56 5.91 -8.38 15.61
C ALA A 56 7.34 -8.74 16.07
N ALA A 57 8.36 -8.44 15.26
CA ALA A 57 9.75 -8.61 15.65
C ALA A 57 10.13 -7.71 16.83
N LYS A 58 9.76 -6.43 16.79
CA LYS A 58 10.02 -5.46 17.86
C LYS A 58 9.30 -5.84 19.17
N GLU A 59 8.04 -6.28 19.07
CA GLU A 59 7.28 -6.79 20.23
C GLU A 59 7.94 -8.03 20.84
N LYS A 60 8.39 -8.97 20.02
CA LYS A 60 9.10 -10.17 20.49
C LYS A 60 10.42 -9.81 21.18
N GLU A 61 11.23 -8.91 20.60
CA GLU A 61 12.47 -8.43 21.23
C GLU A 61 12.19 -7.78 22.59
N MET A 62 11.14 -6.96 22.70
CA MET A 62 10.74 -6.36 23.97
C MET A 62 10.29 -7.38 25.03
N MET A 63 9.64 -8.48 24.63
CA MET A 63 9.23 -9.56 25.55
C MET A 63 10.37 -10.53 25.90
N SER A 64 11.50 -10.47 25.19
CA SER A 64 12.65 -11.36 25.38
C SER A 64 13.65 -10.84 26.42
N VAL A 65 13.30 -9.80 27.19
CA VAL A 65 14.11 -9.19 28.24
C VAL A 65 13.64 -9.64 29.62
#